data_AF-A0A7Z2VHN7-F1
#
_entry.id   AF-A0A7Z2VHN7-F1
#
_cell.length_a   1.000
_cell.length_b   1.000
_cell.length_c   1.000
_cell.angle_alpha   90.00
_cell.angle_beta   90.00
_cell.angle_gamma   90.00
#
_symmetry.space_group_name_H-M   'P 1'
#
loop_
_entity.id
_entity.type
_entity.pdbx_description
1 polymer ?
#
loop_
_entity_poly.entity_id
_entity_poly.type
_entity_poly.pdbx_seq_one_letter_code
_entity_poly.pdbx_strand_id
1 'polypeptide(L)'
;MTIIGMLIATIVAVLSFLIIGPYGIGVILILLFGLVFSTHQKNKQIYEDLKAIREKLGLLREDEKLQIEINKNFEEYDKFKEQSKMASDRDKEIEDELEKYIIDNEDSRKSSDKKE
;
A
#
# COMPACT_ATOMS: atom_id res chain seq x y z
N MET A 1 -11.27 30.11 -27.34
CA MET A 1 -10.28 29.13 -26.81
C MET A 1 -10.44 27.73 -27.38
N THR A 2 -11.66 27.29 -27.73
CA THR A 2 -11.91 25.97 -28.34
C THR A 2 -11.34 25.82 -29.77
N ILE A 3 -11.42 26.86 -30.59
CA ILE A 3 -10.96 26.85 -31.99
C ILE A 3 -9.43 26.65 -32.08
N ILE A 4 -8.67 27.35 -31.24
CA ILE A 4 -7.20 27.23 -31.17
C ILE A 4 -6.79 25.81 -30.75
N GLY A 5 -7.47 25.24 -29.75
CA GLY A 5 -7.24 23.86 -29.31
C GLY A 5 -7.54 22.85 -30.43
N MET A 6 -8.60 23.07 -31.19
CA MET A 6 -8.98 22.19 -32.31
C MET A 6 -7.95 22.23 -33.45
N LEU A 7 -7.42 23.42 -33.75
CA LEU A 7 -6.42 23.62 -34.80
C LEU A 7 -5.09 22.95 -34.44
N ILE A 8 -4.66 23.08 -33.18
CA ILE A 8 -3.47 22.39 -32.65
C ILE A 8 -3.66 20.87 -32.68
N ALA A 9 -4.81 20.36 -32.24
CA ALA A 9 -5.10 18.92 -32.24
C ALA A 9 -5.06 18.32 -33.65
N THR A 10 -5.59 19.05 -34.64
CA THR A 10 -5.58 18.63 -36.04
C THR A 10 -4.15 18.55 -36.59
N ILE A 11 -3.31 19.54 -36.30
CA ILE A 11 -1.90 19.56 -36.70
C ILE A 11 -1.14 18.38 -36.08
N VAL A 12 -1.31 18.13 -34.79
CA VAL A 12 -0.66 17.01 -34.10
C VAL A 12 -1.11 15.65 -34.65
N ALA A 13 -2.39 15.49 -34.99
CA ALA A 13 -2.91 14.27 -35.58
C ALA A 13 -2.29 14.00 -36.97
N VAL A 14 -2.21 15.03 -37.83
CA VAL A 14 -1.60 14.92 -39.16
C VAL A 14 -0.10 14.62 -39.06
N LEU A 15 0.63 15.31 -38.18
CA LEU A 15 2.04 15.05 -37.93
C LEU A 15 2.30 13.63 -37.39
N SER A 16 1.44 13.15 -36.49
CA SER A 16 1.56 11.79 -35.93
C SER A 16 1.37 10.72 -37.00
N PHE A 17 0.42 10.94 -37.92
CA PHE A 17 0.19 10.02 -39.05
C PHE A 17 1.37 10.03 -40.03
N LEU A 18 1.98 11.20 -40.28
CA LEU A 18 3.08 11.35 -41.21
C LEU A 18 4.40 10.77 -40.70
N ILE A 19 4.66 10.87 -39.39
CA ILE A 19 5.92 10.39 -38.76
C ILE A 19 5.85 8.89 -38.42
N ILE A 20 4.71 8.41 -37.91
CA ILE A 20 4.59 7.06 -37.31
C ILE A 20 3.84 6.09 -38.27
N GLY A 21 3.17 6.61 -39.29
CA GLY A 21 2.41 5.80 -40.25
C GLY A 21 1.20 5.11 -39.61
N PRO A 22 0.82 3.89 -40.03
CA PRO A 22 -0.36 3.20 -39.52
C PRO A 22 -0.29 2.87 -38.02
N TYR A 23 0.90 2.87 -37.43
CA TYR A 23 1.12 2.66 -36.00
C TYR A 23 0.77 3.89 -35.14
N GLY A 24 0.53 5.05 -35.77
CA GLY A 24 0.20 6.29 -35.06
C GLY A 24 -1.10 6.20 -34.24
N ILE A 25 -2.05 5.37 -34.68
CA ILE A 25 -3.30 5.11 -33.96
C ILE A 25 -3.02 4.49 -32.58
N GLY A 26 -2.05 3.55 -32.50
CA GLY A 26 -1.66 2.93 -31.24
C GLY A 26 -1.07 3.93 -30.26
N VAL A 27 -0.24 4.86 -30.75
CA VAL A 27 0.36 5.92 -29.94
C VAL A 27 -0.71 6.87 -29.40
N ILE A 28 -1.69 7.25 -30.23
CA ILE A 28 -2.81 8.09 -29.80
C ILE A 28 -3.63 7.43 -28.69
N LEU A 29 -3.90 6.12 -28.79
CA LEU A 29 -4.61 5.38 -27.74
C LEU A 29 -3.84 5.36 -26.43
N ILE A 30 -2.51 5.16 -26.47
CA ILE A 30 -1.66 5.20 -25.28
C ILE A 30 -1.68 6.58 -24.64
N LEU A 31 -1.59 7.65 -25.44
CA LEU A 31 -1.65 9.03 -24.94
C LEU A 31 -3.02 9.36 -24.33
N LEU A 32 -4.11 8.95 -24.98
CA LEU A 32 -5.46 9.11 -24.44
C LEU A 32 -5.63 8.37 -23.12
N PHE A 33 -5.17 7.12 -23.05
CA PHE A 33 -5.22 6.33 -21.82
C PHE A 33 -4.40 7.00 -20.71
N GLY A 34 -3.18 7.44 -21.01
CA GLY A 34 -2.33 8.15 -20.06
C GLY A 34 -2.98 9.43 -19.53
N LEU A 35 -3.65 10.18 -20.40
CA LEU A 35 -4.35 11.40 -20.01
C LEU A 35 -5.59 11.13 -19.15
N VAL A 36 -6.39 10.11 -19.51
CA VAL A 36 -7.55 9.69 -18.71
C VAL A 36 -7.08 9.19 -17.34
N PHE A 37 -6.04 8.36 -17.31
CA PHE A 37 -5.47 7.82 -16.07
C PHE A 37 -4.91 8.92 -15.17
N SER A 38 -4.16 9.89 -15.74
CA SER A 38 -3.64 11.03 -14.98
C SER A 38 -4.76 11.89 -14.41
N THR A 39 -5.78 12.17 -15.21
CA THR A 39 -6.97 12.92 -14.76
C THR A 39 -7.70 12.17 -13.64
N HIS A 40 -7.85 10.85 -13.78
CA HIS A 40 -8.48 10.02 -12.77
C HIS A 40 -7.71 10.03 -11.44
N GLN A 41 -6.38 9.90 -11.49
CA GLN A 41 -5.54 10.01 -10.29
C GLN A 41 -5.67 11.37 -9.60
N LYS A 42 -5.62 12.46 -10.37
CA LYS A 42 -5.80 13.82 -9.82
C LYS A 42 -7.18 14.00 -9.19
N ASN A 43 -8.24 13.52 -9.85
CA ASN A 43 -9.59 13.58 -9.30
C ASN A 43 -9.72 12.76 -8.01
N LYS A 44 -9.05 11.60 -7.94
CA LYS A 44 -9.01 10.80 -6.72
C LYS A 44 -8.32 11.56 -5.58
N GLN A 45 -7.17 12.19 -5.84
CA GLN A 45 -6.48 13.01 -4.84
C GLN A 45 -7.34 14.17 -4.35
N ILE A 46 -7.97 14.91 -5.27
CA ILE A 46 -8.88 16.02 -4.90
C ILE A 46 -10.04 15.52 -4.05
N TYR A 47 -10.58 14.34 -4.36
CA TYR A 47 -11.64 13.73 -3.57
C TYR A 47 -11.18 13.34 -2.16
N GLU A 48 -9.98 12.78 -2.02
CA GLU A 48 -9.37 12.47 -0.72
C GLU A 48 -9.13 13.75 0.11
N ASP A 49 -8.60 14.80 -0.51
CA ASP A 49 -8.39 16.09 0.15
C ASP A 49 -9.72 16.70 0.62
N LEU A 50 -10.75 16.67 -0.24
CA LEU A 50 -12.10 17.11 0.11
C LEU A 50 -12.69 16.31 1.26
N LYS A 51 -12.47 14.98 1.27
CA LYS A 51 -12.90 14.11 2.35
C LYS A 51 -12.22 14.49 3.67
N ALA A 52 -10.91 14.69 3.66
CA ALA A 52 -10.16 15.12 4.84
C ALA A 52 -10.60 16.50 5.37
N ILE A 53 -10.92 17.45 4.47
CA ILE A 53 -11.47 18.75 4.85
C ILE A 53 -12.86 18.57 5.48
N ARG A 54 -13.75 17.78 4.87
CA ARG A 54 -15.09 17.49 5.42
C ARG A 54 -15.00 16.84 6.79
N GLU A 55 -14.02 15.98 7.00
CA GLU A 55 -13.78 15.33 8.29
C GLU A 55 -13.45 16.35 9.37
N LYS A 56 -12.49 17.24 9.10
CA LYS A 56 -12.14 18.32 10.02
C LYS A 56 -13.29 19.29 10.28
N LEU A 57 -14.20 19.46 9.33
CA LEU A 57 -15.39 20.30 9.46
C LEU A 57 -16.60 19.57 10.06
N GLY A 58 -16.50 18.26 10.32
CA GLY A 58 -17.63 17.45 10.82
C GLY A 58 -18.76 17.22 9.81
N LEU A 59 -18.53 17.53 8.53
CA LEU A 59 -19.51 17.43 7.43
C LEU A 59 -19.42 16.08 6.70
N LEU A 60 -18.95 15.05 7.38
CA LEU A 60 -18.78 13.73 6.80
C LEU A 60 -20.13 13.08 6.54
N ARG A 61 -20.27 12.47 5.36
CA ARG A 61 -21.46 11.69 5.02
C ARG A 61 -21.47 10.35 5.75
N GLU A 62 -22.64 9.73 5.91
CA GLU A 62 -22.76 8.45 6.64
C GLU A 62 -21.97 7.32 5.99
N ASP A 63 -21.95 7.26 4.65
CA ASP A 63 -21.14 6.30 3.88
C ASP A 63 -19.63 6.52 4.09
N GLU A 64 -19.20 7.78 4.14
CA GLU A 64 -17.80 8.14 4.41
C GLU A 64 -17.39 7.77 5.83
N LYS A 65 -18.28 7.92 6.82
CA LYS A 65 -18.03 7.57 8.23
C LYS A 65 -17.86 6.06 8.40
N LEU A 66 -18.76 5.29 7.79
CA LEU A 66 -18.74 3.84 7.85
C LEU A 66 -17.45 3.28 7.25
N GLN A 67 -16.97 3.84 6.14
CA GLN A 67 -15.67 3.45 5.57
C GLN A 67 -14.49 3.74 6.50
N ILE A 68 -14.48 4.90 7.19
CA ILE A 68 -13.40 5.23 8.13
C ILE A 68 -13.41 4.24 9.30
N GLU A 69 -14.59 3.92 9.84
CA GLU A 69 -14.74 2.97 10.94
C GLU A 69 -14.28 1.56 10.53
N ILE A 70 -14.67 1.09 9.34
CA ILE A 70 -14.20 -0.19 8.80
C ILE A 70 -12.67 -0.20 8.69
N ASN A 71 -12.07 0.83 8.11
CA ASN A 71 -10.62 0.91 7.95
C ASN A 71 -9.90 0.91 9.30
N LYS A 72 -10.43 1.63 10.28
CA LYS A 72 -9.89 1.66 11.64
C LYS A 72 -9.92 0.27 12.30
N ASN A 73 -11.02 -0.47 12.12
CA ASN A 73 -11.15 -1.82 12.64
C ASN A 73 -10.14 -2.78 11.99
N PHE A 74 -9.87 -2.64 10.69
CA PHE A 74 -8.84 -3.41 10.01
C PHE A 74 -7.44 -3.09 10.53
N GLU A 75 -7.09 -1.81 10.72
CA GLU A 75 -5.80 -1.42 11.30
C GLU A 75 -5.60 -1.96 12.72
N GLU A 76 -6.66 -1.97 13.54
CA GLU A 76 -6.62 -2.52 14.89
C GLU A 76 -6.41 -4.04 14.87
N TYR A 77 -7.08 -4.74 13.94
CA TYR A 77 -6.88 -6.17 13.74
C TYR A 77 -5.44 -6.50 13.32
N ASP A 78 -4.86 -5.73 12.40
CA ASP A 78 -3.48 -5.93 11.94
C ASP A 78 -2.47 -5.73 13.08
N LYS A 79 -2.66 -4.68 13.89
CA LYS A 79 -1.83 -4.44 15.09
C LYS A 79 -1.96 -5.57 16.10
N PHE A 80 -3.18 -6.05 16.36
CA PHE A 80 -3.42 -7.16 17.27
C PHE A 80 -2.72 -8.44 16.78
N LYS A 81 -2.82 -8.74 15.49
CA LYS A 81 -2.16 -9.90 14.87
C LYS A 81 -0.64 -9.81 14.98
N GLU A 82 -0.07 -8.64 14.76
CA GLU A 82 1.37 -8.41 14.91
C GLU A 82 1.82 -8.59 16.36
N GLN A 83 1.07 -8.03 17.32
CA GLN A 83 1.34 -8.20 18.74
C GLN A 83 1.25 -9.66 19.20
N SER A 84 0.23 -10.39 18.73
CA SER A 84 0.08 -11.81 19.02
C SER A 84 1.24 -12.63 18.46
N LYS A 85 1.73 -12.28 17.26
CA LYS A 85 2.91 -12.92 16.68
C LYS A 85 4.17 -12.63 17.51
N MET A 86 4.40 -11.38 17.90
CA MET A 86 5.53 -11.02 18.75
C MET A 86 5.50 -11.73 20.11
N ALA A 87 4.32 -11.90 20.71
CA ALA A 87 4.18 -12.67 21.95
C ALA A 87 4.55 -14.14 21.73
N SER A 88 4.04 -14.77 20.67
CA SER A 88 4.38 -16.16 20.34
C SER A 88 5.86 -16.36 20.03
N ASP A 89 6.52 -15.39 19.39
CA ASP A 89 7.95 -15.47 19.07
C ASP A 89 8.78 -15.35 20.36
N ARG A 90 8.37 -14.51 21.32
CA ARG A 90 9.00 -14.43 22.65
C ARG A 90 8.83 -15.71 23.46
N ASP A 91 7.64 -16.31 23.44
CA ASP A 91 7.39 -17.56 24.17
C ASP A 91 8.32 -18.67 23.66
N LYS A 92 8.53 -18.76 22.34
CA LYS A 92 9.50 -19.69 21.74
C LYS A 92 10.94 -19.39 22.15
N GLU A 93 11.33 -18.13 22.15
CA GLU A 93 12.68 -17.72 22.59
C GLU A 93 12.94 -18.12 24.05
N ILE A 94 11.93 -17.97 24.93
CA ILE A 94 12.01 -18.40 26.32
C ILE A 94 12.13 -19.93 26.43
N GLU A 95 11.35 -20.69 25.65
CA GLU A 95 11.46 -22.15 25.60
C GLU A 95 12.87 -22.61 25.18
N ASP A 96 13.42 -22.00 24.13
CA ASP A 96 14.77 -22.30 23.63
C ASP A 96 15.85 -21.97 24.67
N GLU A 97 15.73 -20.83 25.37
CA GLU A 97 16.66 -20.47 26.46
C GLU A 97 16.59 -21.46 27.63
N LEU A 98 15.38 -21.83 28.05
CA LEU A 98 15.19 -22.78 29.16
C LEU A 98 15.73 -24.16 28.81
N GLU A 99 15.51 -24.65 27.59
CA GLU A 99 16.06 -25.93 27.13
C GLU A 99 17.59 -25.90 27.16
N LYS A 100 18.21 -24.80 26.71
CA LYS A 100 19.66 -24.61 26.79
C LYS A 100 20.16 -24.62 28.24
N TYR A 101 19.49 -23.92 29.17
CA TYR A 101 19.84 -23.95 30.59
C TYR A 101 19.75 -25.36 31.21
N ILE A 102 18.78 -26.18 30.78
CA ILE A 102 18.64 -27.56 31.24
C ILE A 102 19.81 -28.41 30.73
N ILE A 103 20.12 -28.33 29.44
CA ILE A 103 21.23 -29.07 28.81
C ILE A 103 22.57 -28.69 29.46
N ASP A 104 22.86 -27.39 29.60
CA ASP A 104 24.11 -26.91 30.19
C ASP A 104 24.26 -27.36 31.67
N ASN A 105 23.16 -27.44 32.42
CA ASN A 105 23.15 -27.96 33.80
C ASN A 105 23.30 -29.49 33.88
N GLU A 106 22.76 -30.25 32.93
CA GLU A 106 22.98 -31.69 32.88
C GLU A 106 24.44 -32.04 32.54
N ASP A 107 25.05 -31.33 31.60
CA ASP A 107 26.44 -31.58 31.20
C ASP A 107 27.43 -31.21 32.30
N SER A 108 27.18 -30.11 33.03
CA SER A 108 28.00 -29.74 34.19
C SER A 108 27.91 -30.78 35.32
N ARG A 109 26.72 -31.34 35.60
CA ARG A 109 26.55 -32.44 36.58
C ARG A 109 27.24 -33.74 36.15
N LYS A 110 27.19 -34.13 34.87
CA LYS A 110 27.87 -35.33 34.36
C LYS A 110 29.40 -35.20 34.40
N SER A 111 29.93 -33.97 34.32
CA SER A 111 31.37 -33.70 34.37
C SER A 111 31.96 -33.74 35.79
N SER A 112 31.17 -33.47 36.83
CA SER A 112 31.61 -33.59 38.23
C SER A 112 31.68 -35.04 38.70
N ASP A 113 30.80 -35.90 38.22
CA ASP A 113 30.72 -37.33 38.58
C ASP A 113 31.85 -38.19 37.98
N LYS A 114 32.60 -37.67 37.00
CA LYS A 114 33.72 -38.38 36.35
C LYS A 114 35.08 -38.11 36.99
N LYS A 115 35.15 -37.34 38.07
CA LYS A 115 36.39 -36.95 38.76
C LYS A 115 36.58 -37.59 40.15
N GLU A 116 35.63 -38.39 40.63
CA GLU A 116 35.83 -39.35 41.74
C GLU A 116 36.20 -40.74 41.20
#